data_AF-A0A7X3HY79-F1
#
_entry.id   AF-A0A7X3HY79-F1
#
_cell.length_a   1.000
_cell.length_b   1.000
_cell.length_c   1.000
_cell.angle_alpha   90.00
_cell.angle_beta   90.00
_cell.angle_gamma   90.00
#
_symmetry.space_group_name_H-M   'P 1'
#
loop_
_entity.id
_entity.type
_entity.pdbx_description
1 polymer ?
#
loop_
_entity_poly.entity_id
_entity_poly.type
_entity_poly.pdbx_seq_one_letter_code
_entity_poly.pdbx_strand_id
1 'polypeptide(L)'
;MITRYTLVPLTLFTLLFGAAQADVSTLKNDRSQCYGYLTELVRSSNFPFTYVTKDKANLLIDDDQGETVSAQVVFDTDGSGTMGWVQYDIQTHQLLNTSAELETPEPLNFDKKYAGQYERCIREN
;
A
#
# COMPACT_ATOMS: atom_id res chain seq x y z
N MET A 1 75.73 -2.28 0.26
CA MET A 1 74.76 -2.27 1.36
C MET A 1 73.41 -2.64 0.77
N ILE A 2 73.02 -3.91 0.87
CA ILE A 2 71.78 -4.48 0.30
C ILE A 2 70.95 -4.94 1.49
N THR A 3 69.82 -4.30 1.74
CA THR A 3 68.91 -4.67 2.83
C THR A 3 67.66 -5.31 2.27
N ARG A 4 67.29 -6.40 2.95
CA ARG A 4 66.49 -7.54 2.51
C ARG A 4 64.98 -7.25 2.52
N TYR A 5 64.29 -7.86 1.58
CA TYR A 5 62.83 -8.00 1.56
C TYR A 5 62.36 -8.87 2.73
N THR A 6 61.39 -8.38 3.49
CA THR A 6 60.61 -9.17 4.46
C THR A 6 59.15 -9.22 4.02
N LEU A 7 58.72 -10.40 3.59
CA LEU A 7 57.33 -10.81 3.39
C LEU A 7 56.69 -11.12 4.74
N VAL A 8 55.54 -10.51 5.05
CA VAL A 8 54.58 -10.98 6.07
C VAL A 8 53.16 -10.43 5.69
N PRO A 9 52.04 -11.00 6.16
CA PRO A 9 51.32 -12.11 5.54
C PRO A 9 49.85 -11.78 5.22
N LEU A 10 49.17 -12.74 4.57
CA LEU A 10 47.71 -12.84 4.44
C LEU A 10 46.96 -12.49 5.74
N THR A 11 46.04 -11.52 5.70
CA THR A 11 44.86 -11.53 6.57
C THR A 11 43.60 -11.34 5.75
N LEU A 12 42.99 -12.50 5.50
CA LEU A 12 41.64 -12.77 5.06
C LEU A 12 40.64 -12.20 6.08
N PHE A 13 39.84 -11.21 5.70
CA PHE A 13 38.57 -10.93 6.39
C PHE A 13 37.61 -10.22 5.45
N THR A 14 37.12 -10.95 4.43
CA THR A 14 35.91 -10.55 3.71
C THR A 14 34.72 -10.77 4.65
N LEU A 15 34.26 -9.70 5.28
CA LEU A 15 32.98 -9.67 5.98
C LEU A 15 31.87 -10.04 5.00
N LEU A 16 31.36 -11.27 5.14
CA LEU A 16 30.07 -11.69 4.65
C LEU A 16 28.99 -10.86 5.37
N PHE A 17 28.69 -9.68 4.85
CA PHE A 17 27.39 -9.07 5.08
C PHE A 17 26.41 -9.80 4.16
N GLY A 18 25.87 -10.92 4.66
CA GLY A 18 24.64 -11.48 4.13
C GLY A 18 23.52 -10.47 4.41
N ALA A 19 23.18 -9.67 3.40
CA ALA A 19 21.94 -8.91 3.43
C ALA A 19 20.79 -9.93 3.39
N ALA A 20 20.18 -10.19 4.54
CA ALA A 20 18.85 -10.78 4.60
C ALA A 20 17.90 -9.75 3.98
N GLN A 21 17.72 -9.83 2.67
CA GLN A 21 16.66 -9.12 1.98
C GLN A 21 15.38 -9.88 2.31
N ALA A 22 14.61 -9.38 3.28
CA ALA A 22 13.24 -9.81 3.46
C ALA A 22 12.47 -9.36 2.20
N ASP A 23 12.04 -10.33 1.39
CA ASP A 23 11.29 -10.09 0.16
C ASP A 23 9.93 -9.46 0.46
N VAL A 24 9.86 -8.12 0.37
CA VAL A 24 8.62 -7.32 0.43
C VAL A 24 7.58 -7.82 -0.60
N SER A 25 8.06 -8.47 -1.66
CA SER A 25 7.27 -9.10 -2.72
C SER A 25 6.38 -10.26 -2.24
N THR A 26 6.76 -10.99 -1.18
CA THR A 26 5.95 -12.10 -0.65
C THR A 26 4.79 -11.56 0.21
N LEU A 27 5.02 -10.50 0.98
CA LEU A 27 3.99 -9.82 1.79
C LEU A 27 2.89 -9.17 0.93
N LYS A 28 3.22 -8.69 -0.28
CA LYS A 28 2.24 -8.05 -1.18
C LYS A 28 1.20 -9.04 -1.72
N ASN A 29 1.53 -10.34 -1.85
CA ASN A 29 0.63 -11.30 -2.48
C ASN A 29 -0.51 -11.73 -1.51
N ASP A 30 -0.20 -11.94 -0.23
CA ASP A 30 -1.17 -12.39 0.78
C ASP A 30 -2.21 -11.33 1.15
N ARG A 31 -1.86 -10.04 1.07
CA ARG A 31 -2.78 -8.94 1.43
C ARG A 31 -3.82 -8.66 0.35
N SER A 32 -3.59 -9.11 -0.88
CA SER A 32 -4.44 -8.79 -2.03
C SER A 32 -5.88 -9.30 -1.88
N GLN A 33 -6.06 -10.46 -1.25
CA GLN A 33 -7.40 -10.98 -0.92
C GLN A 33 -8.21 -10.10 0.04
N CYS A 34 -7.55 -9.19 0.76
CA CYS A 34 -8.20 -8.31 1.72
C CYS A 34 -8.66 -6.98 1.11
N TYR A 35 -8.25 -6.61 -0.10
CA TYR A 35 -8.59 -5.32 -0.71
C TYR A 35 -10.08 -5.14 -1.01
N GLY A 36 -10.87 -6.22 -0.99
CA GLY A 36 -12.33 -6.11 -0.98
C GLY A 36 -12.85 -5.24 0.17
N TYR A 37 -12.23 -5.33 1.36
CA TYR A 37 -12.61 -4.47 2.49
C TYR A 37 -12.22 -3.00 2.29
N LEU A 38 -11.13 -2.71 1.58
CA LEU A 38 -10.78 -1.34 1.19
C LEU A 38 -11.81 -0.77 0.21
N THR A 39 -12.31 -1.59 -0.71
CA THR A 39 -13.40 -1.19 -1.60
C THR A 39 -14.64 -0.81 -0.78
N GLU A 40 -15.01 -1.61 0.22
CA GLU A 40 -16.15 -1.32 1.09
C GLU A 40 -15.93 -0.10 2.01
N LEU A 41 -14.69 0.18 2.45
CA LEU A 41 -14.35 1.42 3.14
C LEU A 41 -14.73 2.63 2.28
N VAL A 42 -14.29 2.64 1.02
CA VAL A 42 -14.59 3.73 0.08
C VAL A 42 -16.10 3.80 -0.19
N ARG A 43 -16.75 2.67 -0.51
CA ARG A 43 -18.21 2.63 -0.79
C ARG A 43 -19.06 3.08 0.39
N SER A 44 -18.62 2.82 1.63
CA SER A 44 -19.33 3.28 2.84
C SER A 44 -19.00 4.71 3.24
N SER A 45 -18.05 5.34 2.56
CA SER A 45 -17.59 6.68 2.88
C SER A 45 -18.46 7.80 2.30
N ASN A 46 -18.15 9.04 2.68
CA ASN A 46 -18.65 10.25 2.03
C ASN A 46 -17.85 10.67 0.78
N PHE A 47 -17.08 9.77 0.14
CA PHE A 47 -16.41 10.05 -1.12
C PHE A 47 -17.41 10.56 -2.19
N PRO A 48 -17.05 11.57 -3.01
CA PRO A 48 -17.95 12.15 -4.00
C PRO A 48 -18.11 11.24 -5.23
N PHE A 49 -19.06 10.31 -5.18
CA PHE A 49 -19.40 9.42 -6.30
C PHE A 49 -20.21 10.17 -7.38
N THR A 50 -19.52 10.96 -8.21
CA THR A 50 -20.15 11.90 -9.16
C THR A 50 -20.76 11.23 -10.41
N TYR A 51 -20.25 10.07 -10.84
CA TYR A 51 -20.65 9.45 -12.12
C TYR A 51 -21.52 8.20 -11.98
N VAL A 52 -21.37 7.46 -10.88
CA VAL A 52 -22.09 6.21 -10.61
C VAL A 52 -22.51 6.15 -9.15
N THR A 53 -23.44 5.26 -8.83
CA THR A 53 -23.74 4.94 -7.44
C THR A 53 -22.57 4.18 -6.79
N LYS A 54 -22.41 4.35 -5.47
CA LYS A 54 -21.31 3.73 -4.70
C LYS A 54 -21.14 2.23 -4.93
N ASP A 55 -22.21 1.46 -5.16
CA ASP A 55 -22.15 0.02 -5.41
C ASP A 55 -21.41 -0.36 -6.71
N LYS A 56 -21.22 0.60 -7.62
CA LYS A 56 -20.46 0.44 -8.87
C LYS A 56 -19.00 0.85 -8.77
N ALA A 57 -18.58 1.47 -7.67
CA ALA A 57 -17.20 1.85 -7.46
C ALA A 57 -16.33 0.63 -7.13
N ASN A 58 -15.16 0.51 -7.73
CA ASN A 58 -14.14 -0.48 -7.40
C ASN A 58 -12.80 0.24 -7.19
N LEU A 59 -11.79 -0.49 -6.68
CA LEU A 59 -10.45 0.04 -6.49
C LEU A 59 -9.45 -0.64 -7.40
N LEU A 60 -8.54 0.15 -7.98
CA LEU A 60 -7.28 -0.32 -8.50
C LEU A 60 -6.19 0.12 -7.53
N ILE A 61 -5.48 -0.84 -6.94
CA ILE A 61 -4.41 -0.53 -5.99
C ILE A 61 -3.20 -0.03 -6.76
N ASP A 62 -2.81 1.22 -6.51
CA ASP A 62 -1.61 1.83 -7.08
C ASP A 62 -0.38 1.38 -6.28
N ASP A 63 -0.50 1.39 -4.96
CA ASP A 63 0.60 1.01 -4.06
C ASP A 63 0.11 0.53 -2.68
N ASP A 64 0.86 -0.40 -2.10
CA ASP A 64 0.71 -0.88 -0.72
C ASP A 64 2.11 -0.90 -0.09
N GLN A 65 2.31 -0.04 0.91
CA GLN A 65 3.58 0.11 1.66
C GLN A 65 3.54 -0.61 3.01
N GLY A 66 2.53 -1.44 3.26
CA GLY A 66 2.31 -2.13 4.54
C GLY A 66 1.62 -1.28 5.60
N GLU A 67 1.95 0.02 5.67
CA GLU A 67 1.29 1.00 6.57
C GLU A 67 0.19 1.79 5.88
N THR A 68 0.38 2.09 4.59
CA THR A 68 -0.57 2.86 3.78
C THR A 68 -0.87 2.17 2.46
N VAL A 69 -2.11 2.24 2.02
CA VAL A 69 -2.55 1.76 0.71
C VAL A 69 -3.12 2.93 -0.10
N SER A 70 -2.59 3.14 -1.31
CA SER A 70 -3.09 4.14 -2.25
C SER A 70 -3.82 3.44 -3.40
N ALA A 71 -4.96 3.99 -3.81
CA ALA A 71 -5.79 3.39 -4.85
C ALA A 71 -6.53 4.41 -5.69
N GLN A 72 -6.72 4.07 -6.97
CA GLN A 72 -7.68 4.72 -7.84
C GLN A 72 -9.09 4.21 -7.54
N VAL A 73 -10.04 5.13 -7.43
CA VAL A 73 -11.46 4.81 -7.39
C VAL A 73 -11.98 4.78 -8.82
N VAL A 74 -12.37 3.62 -9.30
CA VAL A 74 -12.82 3.39 -10.68
C VAL A 74 -14.25 2.90 -10.73
N PHE A 75 -14.87 2.94 -11.90
CA PHE A 75 -16.17 2.34 -12.15
C PHE A 75 -16.19 1.67 -13.53
N ASP A 76 -17.04 0.65 -13.66
CA ASP A 76 -17.23 -0.09 -14.89
C ASP A 76 -18.69 0.07 -15.37
N THR A 77 -18.86 0.79 -16.48
CA THR A 77 -20.15 1.04 -17.16
C THR A 77 -19.94 0.86 -18.67
N ASP A 78 -20.74 1.48 -19.55
CA ASP A 78 -20.52 1.47 -21.02
C ASP A 78 -19.19 2.14 -21.46
N GLY A 79 -18.39 2.59 -20.49
CA GLY A 79 -16.94 2.77 -20.51
C GLY A 79 -16.38 2.64 -19.09
N SER A 80 -15.07 2.41 -18.96
CA SER A 80 -14.37 2.45 -17.68
C SER A 80 -13.83 3.86 -17.43
N GLY A 81 -13.97 4.34 -16.19
CA GLY A 81 -13.54 5.67 -15.79
C GLY A 81 -12.97 5.72 -14.38
N THR A 82 -12.19 6.76 -14.12
CA THR A 82 -11.59 7.04 -12.81
C THR A 82 -12.37 8.19 -12.17
N MET A 83 -12.91 7.97 -10.97
CA MET A 83 -13.58 8.99 -10.16
C MET A 83 -12.61 9.82 -9.33
N GLY A 84 -11.47 9.24 -8.93
CA GLY A 84 -10.49 9.92 -8.10
C GLY A 84 -9.50 8.96 -7.46
N TRP A 85 -8.82 9.44 -6.43
CA TRP A 85 -7.80 8.70 -5.69
C TRP A 85 -8.08 8.75 -4.19
N VAL A 86 -7.72 7.67 -3.52
CA VAL A 86 -7.76 7.60 -2.06
C VAL A 86 -6.45 7.05 -1.51
N GLN A 87 -6.16 7.41 -0.26
CA GLN A 87 -5.12 6.80 0.55
C GLN A 87 -5.72 6.35 1.88
N TYR A 88 -5.46 5.11 2.27
CA TYR A 88 -5.86 4.56 3.56
C TYR A 88 -4.64 4.28 4.42
N ASP A 89 -4.63 4.84 5.63
CA ASP A 89 -3.64 4.55 6.66
C ASP A 89 -4.19 3.47 7.61
N ILE A 90 -3.43 2.39 7.73
CA ILE A 90 -3.87 1.18 8.42
C ILE A 90 -3.77 1.33 9.94
N GLN A 91 -2.80 2.11 10.44
CA GLN A 91 -2.59 2.26 11.88
C GLN A 91 -3.61 3.22 12.50
N THR A 92 -3.95 4.29 11.78
CA THR A 92 -4.83 5.36 12.24
C THR A 92 -6.29 5.17 11.79
N HIS A 93 -6.54 4.25 10.86
CA HIS A 93 -7.83 4.07 10.19
C HIS A 93 -8.31 5.36 9.51
N GLN A 94 -7.39 6.16 8.97
CA GLN A 94 -7.72 7.37 8.23
C GLN A 94 -7.85 7.04 6.74
N LEU A 95 -9.00 7.39 6.16
CA LEU A 95 -9.20 7.37 4.72
C LEU A 95 -9.19 8.81 4.21
N LEU A 96 -8.32 9.11 3.24
CA LEU A 96 -8.19 10.42 2.63
C LEU A 96 -8.62 10.36 1.16
N ASN A 97 -9.38 11.35 0.70
CA ASN A 97 -9.50 11.66 -0.72
C ASN A 97 -8.26 12.45 -1.14
N THR A 98 -7.46 11.87 -2.03
CA THR A 98 -6.18 12.42 -2.50
C THR A 98 -6.23 12.81 -3.98
N SER A 99 -7.43 12.99 -4.52
CA SER A 99 -7.64 13.30 -5.93
C SER A 99 -6.88 14.57 -6.35
N ALA A 100 -6.27 14.55 -7.54
CA ALA A 100 -5.42 15.62 -8.03
C ALA A 100 -6.12 16.98 -8.19
N GLU A 101 -7.46 17.00 -8.25
CA GLU A 101 -8.28 18.21 -8.29
C GLU A 101 -8.41 18.90 -6.93
N LEU A 102 -7.97 18.26 -5.84
CA LEU A 102 -7.96 18.85 -4.50
C LEU A 102 -6.63 19.53 -4.20
N GLU A 103 -6.68 20.76 -3.67
CA GLU A 103 -5.49 21.47 -3.17
C GLU A 103 -4.85 20.75 -1.96
N THR A 104 -5.68 20.09 -1.15
CA THR A 104 -5.26 19.32 0.03
C THR A 104 -6.08 18.04 0.16
N PRO A 105 -5.48 16.93 0.63
CA PRO A 105 -6.23 15.71 0.91
C PRO A 105 -7.38 15.95 1.91
N GLU A 106 -8.55 15.39 1.64
CA GLU A 106 -9.74 15.53 2.50
C GLU A 106 -10.00 14.24 3.29
N PRO A 107 -10.18 14.30 4.62
CA PRO A 107 -10.55 13.13 5.40
C PRO A 107 -11.99 12.67 5.12
N LEU A 108 -12.15 11.37 4.91
CA LEU A 108 -13.43 10.73 4.63
C LEU A 108 -13.96 10.00 5.87
N ASN A 109 -15.26 10.14 6.11
CA ASN A 109 -16.00 9.39 7.12
C ASN A 109 -16.60 8.13 6.49
N PHE A 110 -16.36 6.97 7.09
CA PHE A 110 -16.81 5.67 6.59
C PHE A 110 -17.31 4.75 7.71
N ASP A 111 -17.91 3.62 7.37
CA ASP A 111 -18.33 2.61 8.36
C ASP A 111 -17.11 1.83 8.90
N LYS A 112 -16.76 2.11 10.16
CA LYS A 112 -15.57 1.55 10.83
C LYS A 112 -15.52 0.03 10.88
N LYS A 113 -16.65 -0.68 10.66
CA LYS A 113 -16.63 -2.15 10.62
C LYS A 113 -15.69 -2.68 9.54
N TYR A 114 -15.57 -1.99 8.40
CA TYR A 114 -14.74 -2.44 7.28
C TYR A 114 -13.25 -2.27 7.57
N ALA A 115 -12.86 -1.27 8.38
CA ALA A 115 -11.49 -1.14 8.87
C ALA A 115 -11.09 -2.35 9.73
N GLY A 116 -11.97 -2.73 10.68
CA GLY A 116 -11.73 -3.91 11.52
C GLY A 116 -11.73 -5.24 10.73
N GLN A 117 -12.55 -5.35 9.69
CA GLN A 117 -12.53 -6.52 8.80
C GLN A 117 -11.26 -6.59 7.95
N TYR A 118 -10.79 -5.46 7.43
CA TYR A 118 -9.54 -5.37 6.71
C TYR A 118 -8.36 -5.76 7.61
N GLU A 119 -8.25 -5.16 8.79
CA GLU A 119 -7.20 -5.45 9.77
C GLU A 119 -7.19 -6.92 10.19
N ARG A 120 -8.36 -7.52 10.40
CA ARG A 120 -8.45 -8.95 10.69
C ARG A 120 -7.95 -9.79 9.54
N CYS A 121 -8.37 -9.47 8.31
CA CYS A 121 -7.98 -10.21 7.12
C CYS A 121 -6.46 -10.19 6.91
N ILE A 122 -5.81 -9.03 7.00
CA ILE A 122 -4.35 -8.91 6.79
C ILE A 122 -3.51 -9.54 7.91
N ARG A 123 -4.13 -9.94 9.03
CA ARG A 123 -3.46 -10.63 10.14
C ARG A 123 -3.62 -12.15 10.04
N GLU A 124 -4.72 -12.59 9.43
CA GLU A 124 -5.05 -14.01 9.21
C GLU A 124 -4.40 -14.57 7.93
N ASN A 125 -3.77 -13.71 7.12
CA ASN A 125 -3.05 -14.01 5.88
C ASN A 125 -1.68 -13.34 5.92
#